data_AF-A0A2X3J9P0-F1
#
_entry.id   AF-A0A2X3J9P0-F1
#
_cell.length_a   1.000
_cell.length_b   1.000
_cell.length_c   1.000
_cell.angle_alpha   90.00
_cell.angle_beta   90.00
_cell.angle_gamma   90.00
#
_symmetry.space_group_name_H-M   'P 1'
#
loop_
_entity.id
_entity.type
_entity.pdbx_description
1 polymer ?
#
loop_
_entity_poly.entity_id
_entity_poly.type
_entity_poly.pdbx_seq_one_letter_code
_entity_poly.pdbx_strand_id
1 'polypeptide(L)'
;MVPRLFEGRLPDLNFGTADGASCDPALSAELLKTSEHFNGYSKVLNGRFKGGYITRHYGAPEQNIQAVQLEVAQCCYMDEESFAWSDDKGAQFQQLLTQLIETALDWGKRHYG
;
A
#
# COMPACT_ATOMS: atom_id res chain seq x y z
N MET A 1 -14.84 -7.61 -9.00
CA MET A 1 -15.63 -7.62 -7.74
C MET A 1 -15.62 -9.02 -7.15
N VAL A 2 -15.65 -9.18 -5.82
CA VAL A 2 -15.84 -10.49 -5.16
C VAL A 2 -17.11 -10.43 -4.31
N PRO A 3 -18.31 -10.47 -4.93
CA PRO A 3 -19.57 -10.15 -4.26
C PRO A 3 -19.91 -11.10 -3.11
N ARG A 4 -19.35 -12.32 -3.14
CA ARG A 4 -19.53 -13.32 -2.08
C ARG A 4 -18.84 -12.95 -0.77
N LEU A 5 -17.86 -12.04 -0.82
CA LEU A 5 -17.06 -11.65 0.34
C LEU A 5 -17.21 -10.17 0.70
N PHE A 6 -17.61 -9.32 -0.25
CA PHE A 6 -17.63 -7.86 -0.07
C PHE A 6 -18.80 -7.20 -0.79
N GLU A 7 -19.35 -6.15 -0.16
CA GLU A 7 -20.24 -5.22 -0.84
C GLU A 7 -19.41 -4.22 -1.65
N GLY A 8 -19.76 -4.04 -2.93
CA GLY A 8 -19.15 -3.05 -3.80
C GLY A 8 -17.73 -3.36 -4.29
N ARG A 9 -17.05 -2.32 -4.79
CA ARG A 9 -15.67 -2.37 -5.28
C ARG A 9 -14.73 -2.04 -4.12
N LEU A 10 -13.74 -2.89 -3.88
CA LEU A 10 -12.68 -2.61 -2.91
C LEU A 10 -11.84 -1.41 -3.39
N PRO A 11 -11.26 -0.61 -2.47
CA PRO A 11 -10.30 0.42 -2.83
C PRO A 11 -9.14 -0.15 -3.66
N ASP A 12 -8.58 0.67 -4.53
CA ASP A 12 -7.51 0.28 -5.45
C ASP A 12 -6.21 0.00 -4.70
N LEU A 13 -5.91 0.80 -3.68
CA LEU A 13 -4.73 0.70 -2.82
C LEU A 13 -5.18 0.53 -1.36
N ASN A 14 -4.88 -0.62 -0.75
CA ASN A 14 -5.22 -0.89 0.64
C ASN A 14 -3.94 -1.04 1.46
N PHE A 15 -3.62 0.01 2.21
CA PHE A 15 -2.50 0.01 3.14
C PHE A 15 -2.90 -0.68 4.45
N GLY A 16 -2.00 -1.51 4.99
CA GLY A 16 -2.21 -2.23 6.24
C GLY A 16 -0.99 -2.12 7.16
N THR A 17 -1.22 -1.70 8.40
CA THR A 17 -0.16 -1.46 9.41
C THR A 17 -0.43 -2.14 10.74
N ALA A 18 -1.18 -3.25 10.72
CA ALA A 18 -1.73 -3.94 11.88
C ALA A 18 -2.49 -2.99 12.83
N ASP A 19 -3.35 -2.12 12.28
CA ASP A 19 -4.02 -1.04 13.03
C ASP A 19 -3.03 -0.08 13.74
N GLY A 20 -1.87 0.17 13.13
CA GLY A 20 -0.83 1.06 13.65
C GLY A 20 0.23 0.38 14.51
N ALA A 21 0.17 -0.95 14.69
CA ALA A 21 1.13 -1.69 15.51
C ALA A 21 2.41 -2.08 14.77
N SER A 22 2.40 -2.17 13.43
CA SER A 22 3.54 -2.72 12.68
C SER A 22 4.50 -1.68 12.11
N CYS A 23 4.17 -0.39 12.18
CA CYS A 23 5.06 0.70 11.82
C CYS A 23 4.75 1.98 12.62
N ASP A 24 5.67 2.93 12.59
CA ASP A 24 5.46 4.28 13.08
C ASP A 24 4.27 4.93 12.33
N PRO A 25 3.29 5.54 13.04
CA PRO A 25 2.17 6.22 12.41
C PRO A 25 2.60 7.29 11.40
N ALA A 26 3.71 7.99 11.64
CA ALA A 26 4.24 9.02 10.74
C ALA A 26 4.67 8.43 9.39
N LEU A 27 5.28 7.25 9.37
CA LEU A 27 5.63 6.56 8.12
C LEU A 27 4.38 6.25 7.30
N SER A 28 3.36 5.66 7.94
CA SER A 28 2.12 5.31 7.24
C SER A 28 1.36 6.53 6.70
N ALA A 29 1.37 7.64 7.43
CA ALA A 29 0.79 8.89 7.00
C ALA A 29 1.54 9.50 5.81
N GLU A 30 2.88 9.44 5.81
CA GLU A 30 3.69 9.94 4.70
C GLU A 30 3.49 9.11 3.43
N LEU A 31 3.41 7.78 3.54
CA LEU A 31 3.09 6.90 2.42
C LEU A 31 1.70 7.18 1.84
N LEU A 32 0.69 7.36 2.71
CA LEU A 32 -0.65 7.70 2.26
C LEU A 32 -0.65 9.03 1.50
N LYS A 33 -0.02 10.07 2.07
CA LYS A 33 0.13 11.38 1.43
C LYS A 33 0.87 11.30 0.10
N THR A 34 1.95 10.53 0.02
CA THR A 34 2.67 10.30 -1.24
C THR A 34 1.74 9.73 -2.31
N SER A 35 0.91 8.75 -1.94
CA SER A 35 -0.04 8.16 -2.88
C SER A 35 -1.12 9.13 -3.35
N GLU A 36 -1.44 10.19 -2.60
CA GLU A 36 -2.42 11.23 -2.99
C GLU A 36 -1.99 12.04 -4.22
N HIS A 37 -0.68 12.12 -4.52
CA HIS A 37 -0.21 12.75 -5.75
C HIS A 37 -0.56 11.97 -7.02
N PHE A 38 -0.92 10.69 -6.88
CA PHE A 38 -1.36 9.83 -7.97
C PHE A 38 -2.88 9.76 -7.99
N ASN A 39 -3.47 10.64 -8.80
CA ASN A 39 -4.90 10.69 -9.04
C ASN A 39 -5.40 9.40 -9.72
N GLY A 40 -6.67 9.06 -9.51
CA GLY A 40 -7.31 7.91 -10.16
C GLY A 40 -7.28 6.59 -9.38
N TYR A 41 -6.51 6.53 -8.28
CA TYR A 41 -6.53 5.39 -7.36
C TYR A 41 -7.34 5.72 -6.11
N SER A 42 -8.40 4.94 -5.85
CA SER A 42 -9.06 4.94 -4.54
C SER A 42 -8.15 4.27 -3.51
N LYS A 43 -8.19 4.73 -2.26
CA LYS A 43 -7.23 4.28 -1.24
C LYS A 43 -7.82 4.23 0.15
N VAL A 44 -7.26 3.35 0.99
CA VAL A 44 -7.64 3.21 2.40
C VAL A 44 -6.45 2.75 3.23
N LEU A 45 -6.37 3.21 4.48
CA LEU A 45 -5.43 2.72 5.50
C LEU A 45 -6.20 1.93 6.55
N ASN A 46 -5.72 0.71 6.85
CA ASN A 46 -6.33 -0.19 7.83
C ASN A 46 -7.84 -0.41 7.62
N GLY A 47 -8.25 -0.47 6.35
CA GLY A 47 -9.61 -0.84 5.95
C GLY A 47 -9.85 -2.34 6.17
N ARG A 48 -10.25 -3.05 5.12
CA ARG A 48 -10.43 -4.50 5.22
C ARG A 48 -9.11 -5.27 5.38
N PHE A 49 -8.06 -4.77 4.74
CA PHE A 49 -6.72 -5.36 4.75
C PHE A 49 -5.83 -4.59 5.73
N LYS A 50 -5.89 -4.98 6.99
CA LYS A 50 -5.21 -4.27 8.08
C LYS A 50 -3.75 -4.64 8.25
N GLY A 51 -3.18 -5.49 7.41
CA GLY A 51 -1.89 -6.15 7.66
C GLY A 51 -2.08 -7.58 8.20
N GLY A 52 -1.42 -8.52 7.53
CA GLY A 52 -1.46 -9.96 7.80
C GLY A 52 -0.36 -10.44 8.75
N TYR A 53 -0.02 -11.73 8.64
CA TYR A 53 0.98 -12.38 9.50
C TYR A 53 2.33 -11.65 9.46
N ILE A 54 2.84 -11.32 8.28
CA ILE A 54 4.17 -10.70 8.12
C ILE A 54 4.25 -9.36 8.86
N THR A 55 3.29 -8.45 8.62
CA THR A 55 3.27 -7.15 9.33
C THR A 55 3.11 -7.32 10.83
N ARG A 56 2.26 -8.26 11.29
CA ARG A 56 1.98 -8.44 12.73
C ARG A 56 3.13 -9.10 13.47
N HIS A 57 3.86 -9.98 12.81
CA HIS A 57 4.89 -10.80 13.44
C HIS A 57 6.27 -10.15 13.34
N TYR A 58 6.57 -9.48 12.22
CA TYR A 58 7.89 -8.89 11.98
C TYR A 58 7.92 -7.37 12.12
N GLY A 59 6.76 -6.69 12.16
CA GLY A 59 6.73 -5.28 12.54
C GLY A 59 7.10 -5.13 14.01
N ALA A 60 8.19 -4.41 14.28
CA ALA A 60 8.68 -4.11 15.62
C ALA A 60 9.22 -2.68 15.63
N PRO A 61 8.34 -1.66 15.59
CA PRO A 61 8.75 -0.26 15.44
C PRO A 61 9.73 0.21 16.52
N GLU A 62 9.60 -0.31 17.74
CA GLU A 62 10.48 -0.05 18.88
C GLU A 62 11.90 -0.63 18.71
N GLN A 63 12.07 -1.56 17.77
CA GLN A 63 13.37 -2.13 17.35
C GLN A 63 13.80 -1.59 15.98
N ASN A 64 13.19 -0.49 15.53
CA ASN A 64 13.41 0.14 14.23
C ASN A 64 13.05 -0.75 13.02
N ILE A 65 12.20 -1.77 13.21
CA ILE A 65 11.69 -2.61 12.13
C ILE A 65 10.29 -2.14 11.74
N GLN A 66 10.22 -1.41 10.63
CA GLN A 66 8.98 -0.83 10.11
C GLN A 66 8.37 -1.74 9.04
N ALA A 67 7.13 -2.22 9.26
CA ALA A 67 6.44 -3.10 8.32
C ALA A 67 5.09 -2.50 7.89
N VAL A 68 4.91 -2.35 6.57
CA VAL A 68 3.67 -1.87 5.94
C VAL A 68 3.28 -2.85 4.83
N GLN A 69 2.01 -3.22 4.78
CA GLN A 69 1.41 -4.00 3.69
C GLN A 69 0.71 -3.07 2.70
N LEU A 70 0.79 -3.39 1.41
CA LEU A 70 0.00 -2.75 0.36
C LEU A 70 -0.65 -3.84 -0.51
N GLU A 71 -1.98 -3.96 -0.42
CA GLU A 71 -2.77 -4.78 -1.35
C GLU A 71 -3.27 -3.90 -2.50
N VAL A 72 -3.14 -4.41 -3.74
CA VAL A 72 -3.45 -3.64 -4.96
C VAL A 72 -4.48 -4.35 -5.81
N ALA A 73 -5.52 -3.61 -6.22
CA ALA A 73 -6.51 -4.11 -7.14
C ALA A 73 -5.90 -4.39 -8.52
N GLN A 74 -6.28 -5.51 -9.14
CA GLN A 74 -5.72 -5.98 -10.40
C GLN A 74 -5.92 -4.99 -11.55
N CYS A 75 -7.07 -4.31 -11.59
CA CYS A 75 -7.37 -3.26 -12.56
C CYS A 75 -6.37 -2.10 -12.60
N CYS A 76 -5.50 -1.95 -11.59
CA CYS A 76 -4.46 -0.90 -11.51
C CYS A 76 -3.30 -1.13 -12.48
N TYR A 77 -3.07 -2.37 -12.92
CA TYR A 77 -1.89 -2.70 -13.73
C TYR A 77 -2.16 -3.69 -14.87
N MET A 78 -3.36 -4.27 -14.91
CA MET A 78 -3.75 -5.21 -15.98
C MET A 78 -5.19 -5.02 -16.45
N ASP A 79 -5.49 -5.66 -17.56
CA ASP A 79 -6.84 -5.92 -18.02
C ASP A 79 -7.44 -7.08 -17.23
N GLU A 80 -8.58 -6.89 -16.57
CA GLU A 80 -9.16 -7.90 -15.66
C GLU A 80 -9.92 -9.03 -16.41
N GLU A 81 -10.18 -8.88 -17.71
CA GLU A 81 -10.85 -9.92 -18.51
C GLU A 81 -9.84 -10.91 -19.08
N SER A 82 -8.75 -10.40 -19.65
CA SER A 82 -7.68 -11.18 -20.26
C SER A 82 -6.54 -11.51 -19.30
N PHE A 83 -6.46 -10.83 -18.15
CA PHE A 83 -5.32 -10.86 -17.22
C PHE A 83 -3.98 -10.44 -17.85
N ALA A 84 -4.02 -9.83 -19.03
CA ALA A 84 -2.84 -9.32 -19.69
C ALA A 84 -2.37 -8.04 -19.01
N TRP A 85 -1.05 -7.92 -18.84
CA TRP A 85 -0.41 -6.68 -18.44
C TRP A 85 -0.84 -5.54 -19.38
N SER A 86 -1.15 -4.38 -18.80
CA SER A 86 -1.43 -3.17 -19.56
C SER A 86 -0.23 -2.24 -19.45
N ASP A 87 0.42 -1.95 -20.58
CA ASP A 87 1.61 -1.09 -20.58
C ASP A 87 1.33 0.30 -19.98
N ASP A 88 0.21 0.93 -20.36
CA ASP A 88 -0.16 2.25 -19.87
C ASP A 88 -0.44 2.27 -18.35
N LYS A 89 -1.31 1.37 -17.89
CA LYS A 89 -1.66 1.29 -16.46
C LYS A 89 -0.48 0.84 -15.62
N GLY A 90 0.23 -0.17 -16.11
CA GLY A 90 1.40 -0.74 -15.50
C GLY A 90 2.52 0.29 -15.32
N ALA A 91 2.80 1.11 -16.33
CA ALA A 91 3.77 2.19 -16.23
C ALA A 91 3.37 3.24 -15.17
N GLN A 92 2.10 3.64 -15.12
CA GLN A 92 1.60 4.57 -14.10
C GLN A 92 1.70 3.97 -12.69
N PHE A 93 1.34 2.69 -12.55
CA PHE A 93 1.42 2.00 -11.27
C PHE A 93 2.86 1.79 -10.81
N GLN A 94 3.79 1.52 -11.73
CA GLN A 94 5.23 1.46 -11.42
C GLN A 94 5.75 2.80 -10.89
N GLN A 95 5.37 3.93 -11.48
CA GLN A 95 5.75 5.26 -10.97
C GLN A 95 5.25 5.49 -9.53
N LEU A 96 4.01 5.10 -9.24
CA LEU A 96 3.45 5.16 -7.89
C LEU A 96 4.26 4.32 -6.90
N LEU A 97 4.55 3.06 -7.26
CA LEU A 97 5.32 2.14 -6.43
C LEU A 97 6.73 2.66 -6.16
N THR A 98 7.41 3.17 -7.19
CA THR A 98 8.72 3.80 -7.06
C THR A 98 8.68 4.93 -6.04
N GLN A 99 7.73 5.85 -6.16
CA GLN A 99 7.64 6.99 -5.26
C GLN A 99 7.33 6.57 -3.80
N LEU A 100 6.51 5.54 -3.59
CA LEU A 100 6.24 5.00 -2.25
C LEU A 100 7.49 4.37 -1.63
N ILE A 101 8.26 3.60 -2.41
CA ILE A 101 9.50 2.97 -1.94
C ILE A 101 10.53 4.06 -1.61
N GLU A 102 10.71 5.05 -2.48
CA GLU A 102 11.60 6.19 -2.23
C GLU A 102 11.21 6.95 -0.95
N THR A 103 9.91 7.20 -0.77
CA THR A 103 9.37 7.83 0.46
C THR A 103 9.74 7.02 1.70
N ALA A 104 9.53 5.70 1.68
CA ALA A 104 9.88 4.83 2.81
C ALA A 104 11.38 4.82 3.10
N LEU A 105 12.22 4.76 2.06
CA LEU A 105 13.67 4.79 2.18
C LEU A 105 14.15 6.12 2.76
N ASP A 106 13.64 7.25 2.26
CA ASP A 106 14.04 8.57 2.73
C ASP A 106 13.52 8.87 4.13
N TRP A 107 12.32 8.38 4.48
CA TRP A 107 11.84 8.39 5.85
C TRP A 107 12.80 7.61 6.76
N GLY A 108 13.18 6.38 6.38
CA GLY A 108 14.10 5.55 7.14
C GLY A 108 15.47 6.21 7.35
N LYS A 109 16.04 6.81 6.31
CA LYS A 109 17.30 7.59 6.43
C LYS A 109 17.17 8.77 7.39
N ARG A 110 16.05 9.51 7.37
CA ARG A 110 15.84 10.66 8.27
C ARG A 110 15.67 10.26 9.74
N HIS A 111 15.19 9.05 10.02
CA HIS A 111 14.88 8.61 11.38
C HIS A 111 15.97 7.71 12.00
N TYR A 112 16.72 6.97 11.17
CA TYR A 112 17.69 5.97 11.62
C TYR A 112 19.09 6.11 11.01
N GLY A 113 19.27 7.02 10.07
CA GLY A 113 20.55 7.29 9.38
C GLY A 113 21.41 8.35 10.03
#